data_AF-A0A7Y9SGP4-F1
#
_entry.id   AF-A0A7Y9SGP4-F1
#
_cell.length_a   1.000
_cell.length_b   1.000
_cell.length_c   1.000
_cell.angle_alpha   90.00
_cell.angle_beta   90.00
_cell.angle_gamma   90.00
#
_symmetry.space_group_name_H-M   'P 1'
#
loop_
_entity.id
_entity.type
_entity.pdbx_description
1 polymer ?
#
loop_
_entity_poly.entity_id
_entity_poly.type
_entity_poly.pdbx_seq_one_letter_code
_entity_poly.pdbx_strand_id
1 'polypeptide(L)'
;MEHTVLMFGIGKKAWEPAEATIVLVNIKKVSSDGLTPTREWAADVRRADGSVTRAKIDEPRWVTDFWPPDAGNVVKVEIDPASGAVRFDVKNDPQLSVKGREKAQSDAFKAALGE
;
A
#
# COMPACT_ATOMS: atom_id res chain seq x y z
N MET A 1 -38.52 -32.15 9.37
CA MET A 1 -38.37 -31.21 8.26
C MET A 1 -37.74 -29.97 8.84
N GLU A 2 -36.41 -29.92 8.85
CA GLU A 2 -35.65 -28.80 9.38
C GLU A 2 -35.38 -27.82 8.25
N HIS A 3 -35.82 -26.57 8.43
CA HIS A 3 -35.59 -25.50 7.47
C HIS A 3 -34.15 -24.99 7.61
N THR A 4 -33.29 -25.34 6.66
CA THR A 4 -31.99 -24.70 6.47
C THR A 4 -32.21 -23.26 5.99
N VAL A 5 -31.82 -22.30 6.83
CA VAL A 5 -31.72 -20.88 6.42
C VAL A 5 -30.36 -20.67 5.76
N LEU A 6 -30.35 -20.51 4.43
CA LEU A 6 -29.20 -20.03 3.66
C LEU A 6 -28.96 -18.54 3.99
N MET A 7 -28.08 -18.26 4.93
CA MET A 7 -27.54 -16.91 5.16
C MET A 7 -26.50 -16.59 4.08
N PHE A 8 -26.91 -16.01 2.96
CA PHE A 8 -26.01 -15.30 2.05
C PHE A 8 -25.67 -13.92 2.63
N GLY A 9 -24.76 -13.89 3.59
CA GLY A 9 -24.16 -12.66 4.09
C GLY A 9 -23.00 -12.24 3.19
N ILE A 10 -23.16 -11.17 2.41
CA ILE A 10 -22.06 -10.49 1.72
C ILE A 10 -21.23 -9.80 2.81
N GLY A 11 -20.29 -10.54 3.40
CA GLY A 11 -19.36 -10.03 4.40
C GLY A 11 -18.55 -8.88 3.79
N LYS A 12 -18.62 -7.69 4.41
CA LYS A 12 -17.69 -6.59 4.10
C LYS A 12 -16.27 -7.14 4.12
N LYS A 13 -15.51 -6.96 3.04
CA LYS A 13 -14.06 -7.18 3.05
C LYS A 13 -13.46 -6.30 4.14
N ALA A 14 -13.19 -6.88 5.31
CA ALA A 14 -12.45 -6.23 6.36
C ALA A 14 -10.98 -6.35 5.95
N TRP A 15 -10.45 -5.25 5.44
CA TRP A 15 -9.02 -5.13 5.18
C TRP A 15 -8.30 -5.00 6.53
N GLU A 16 -7.28 -5.82 6.75
CA GLU A 16 -6.51 -5.85 7.99
C GLU A 16 -5.21 -5.06 7.83
N PRO A 17 -4.81 -4.25 8.82
CA PRO A 17 -3.56 -3.51 8.75
C PRO A 17 -2.36 -4.45 8.81
N ALA A 18 -1.34 -4.17 8.01
CA ALA A 18 -0.09 -4.89 7.98
C ALA A 18 1.06 -3.95 7.56
N GLU A 19 2.28 -4.45 7.59
CA GLU A 19 3.46 -3.74 7.10
C GLU A 19 4.10 -4.51 5.94
N ALA A 20 4.62 -3.79 4.97
CA ALA A 20 5.28 -4.38 3.81
C ALA A 20 6.66 -3.77 3.62
N THR A 21 7.67 -4.63 3.43
CA THR A 21 8.97 -4.21 2.92
C THR A 21 8.95 -4.35 1.40
N ILE A 22 9.17 -3.25 0.68
CA ILE A 22 9.25 -3.28 -0.79
C ILE A 22 10.51 -4.01 -1.21
N VAL A 23 10.37 -5.03 -2.04
CA VAL A 23 11.48 -5.84 -2.55
C VAL A 23 11.89 -5.35 -3.94
N LEU A 24 10.91 -5.17 -4.83
CA LEU A 24 11.13 -4.71 -6.21
C LEU A 24 10.01 -3.78 -6.66
N VAL A 25 10.37 -2.87 -7.57
CA VAL A 25 9.45 -2.01 -8.31
C VAL A 25 9.52 -2.37 -9.79
N ASN A 26 8.37 -2.55 -10.43
CA ASN A 26 8.26 -2.79 -11.86
C ASN A 26 7.39 -1.71 -12.52
N ILE A 27 7.75 -1.29 -13.73
CA ILE A 27 6.88 -0.46 -14.57
C ILE A 27 5.96 -1.39 -15.36
N LYS A 28 4.69 -1.45 -14.95
CA LYS A 28 3.67 -2.31 -15.56
C LYS A 28 3.28 -1.82 -16.95
N LYS A 29 3.17 -0.50 -17.12
CA LYS A 29 2.88 0.16 -18.39
C LYS A 29 3.28 1.63 -18.31
N VAL A 30 3.44 2.24 -19.47
CA VAL A 30 3.62 3.70 -19.60
C VAL A 30 2.44 4.24 -20.41
N SER A 31 1.98 5.44 -20.06
CA SER A 31 0.98 6.18 -20.85
C SER A 31 1.45 6.39 -22.29
N SER A 32 0.51 6.62 -23.21
CA SER A 32 0.82 6.77 -24.65
C SER A 32 1.73 7.95 -24.97
N ASP A 33 1.76 8.97 -24.11
CA ASP A 33 2.66 10.12 -24.21
C ASP A 33 4.06 9.86 -23.63
N GLY A 34 4.29 8.69 -23.01
CA GLY A 34 5.57 8.31 -22.42
C GLY A 34 5.85 8.92 -21.04
N LEU A 35 4.94 9.74 -20.49
CA LEU A 35 5.25 10.57 -19.32
C LEU A 35 4.84 9.94 -17.98
N THR A 36 3.84 9.05 -17.99
CA THR A 36 3.21 8.54 -16.77
C THR A 36 3.33 7.02 -16.69
N PRO A 37 4.31 6.49 -15.95
CA PRO A 37 4.39 5.06 -15.67
C PRO A 37 3.34 4.65 -14.62
N THR A 38 2.64 3.56 -14.87
CA THR A 38 1.92 2.80 -13.85
C THR A 38 2.84 1.70 -13.32
N ARG A 39 2.99 1.62 -12.01
CA ARG A 39 3.88 0.66 -11.34
C ARG A 39 3.14 -0.53 -10.75
N GLU A 40 3.90 -1.56 -10.45
CA GLU A 40 3.53 -2.64 -9.54
C GLU A 40 4.75 -3.01 -8.69
N TRP A 41 4.51 -3.56 -7.51
CA TRP A 41 5.55 -3.87 -6.53
C TRP A 41 5.48 -5.35 -6.16
N ALA A 42 6.66 -5.94 -5.93
CA ALA A 42 6.79 -7.14 -5.12
C ALA A 42 7.19 -6.71 -3.71
N ALA A 43 6.48 -7.18 -2.69
CA ALA A 43 6.72 -6.79 -1.31
C ALA A 43 6.60 -7.98 -0.36
N ASP A 44 7.44 -7.99 0.68
CA ASP A 44 7.35 -8.94 1.79
C ASP A 44 6.41 -8.35 2.84
N VAL A 45 5.24 -8.97 3.00
CA VAL A 45 4.17 -8.49 3.87
C VAL A 45 4.20 -9.24 5.18
N ARG A 46 4.39 -8.52 6.27
CA ARG A 46 4.37 -9.00 7.65
C ARG A 46 2.96 -8.85 8.23
N ARG A 47 2.32 -9.97 8.54
CA ARG A 47 1.00 -10.01 9.20
C ARG A 47 1.13 -9.85 10.71
N ALA A 48 0.00 -9.63 11.39
CA ALA A 48 -0.07 -9.50 12.85
C ALA A 48 0.41 -10.76 13.60
N ASP A 49 0.28 -11.94 12.99
CA ASP A 49 0.78 -13.22 13.55
C ASP A 49 2.30 -13.40 13.37
N GLY A 50 2.99 -12.41 12.78
CA GLY A 50 4.42 -12.46 12.49
C GLY A 50 4.79 -13.24 11.23
N SER A 51 3.83 -13.87 10.56
CA SER A 51 4.08 -14.53 9.27
C SER A 51 4.44 -13.51 8.19
N VAL A 52 5.35 -13.91 7.30
CA VAL A 52 5.78 -13.10 6.16
C VAL A 52 5.41 -13.82 4.87
N THR A 53 4.74 -13.12 3.97
CA THR A 53 4.42 -13.63 2.63
C THR A 53 4.78 -12.60 1.57
N ARG A 54 5.37 -13.06 0.45
CA ARG A 54 5.62 -12.21 -0.71
C ARG A 54 4.32 -12.00 -1.49
N ALA A 55 3.96 -10.75 -1.70
CA ALA A 55 2.76 -10.36 -2.43
C ALA A 55 3.07 -9.35 -3.53
N LYS A 56 2.18 -9.31 -4.53
CA LYS A 56 2.16 -8.25 -5.54
C LYS A 56 1.21 -7.15 -5.10
N ILE A 57 1.63 -5.90 -5.24
CA ILE A 57 0.79 -4.72 -4.99
C ILE A 57 0.71 -3.91 -6.29
N ASP A 58 -0.50 -3.55 -6.71
CA ASP A 58 -0.71 -2.68 -7.87
C ASP A 58 -0.78 -1.20 -7.44
N GLU A 59 -0.43 -0.28 -8.34
CA GLU A 59 -0.54 1.15 -8.08
C GLU A 59 -2.00 1.53 -7.78
N PRO A 60 -2.25 2.29 -6.69
CA PRO A 60 -3.61 2.63 -6.31
C PRO A 60 -4.23 3.53 -7.36
N ARG A 61 -5.44 3.19 -7.78
CA ARG A 61 -6.19 3.98 -8.77
C ARG A 61 -6.90 5.14 -8.11
N TRP A 62 -7.00 6.27 -8.82
CA TRP A 62 -7.77 7.45 -8.39
C TRP A 62 -7.23 8.12 -7.11
N VAL A 63 -5.94 7.95 -6.83
CA VAL A 63 -5.25 8.60 -5.72
C VAL A 63 -4.26 9.63 -6.29
N THR A 64 -4.51 10.91 -6.04
CA THR A 64 -3.69 12.01 -6.58
C THR A 64 -2.52 12.40 -5.69
N ASP A 65 -2.61 12.11 -4.39
CA ASP A 65 -1.56 12.37 -3.39
C ASP A 65 -0.80 11.08 -3.07
N PHE A 66 -0.44 10.30 -4.09
CA PHE A 66 0.33 9.07 -3.91
C PHE A 66 1.80 9.29 -4.25
N TRP A 67 2.68 8.96 -3.31
CA TRP A 67 4.12 8.89 -3.53
C TRP A 67 4.55 7.42 -3.68
N PRO A 68 5.09 7.00 -4.84
CA PRO A 68 5.50 5.63 -5.07
C PRO A 68 6.70 5.27 -4.17
N PRO A 69 6.64 4.18 -3.39
CA PRO A 69 7.77 3.75 -2.57
C PRO A 69 8.82 3.02 -3.41
N ASP A 70 10.08 3.13 -2.98
CA ASP A 70 11.23 2.46 -3.59
C ASP A 70 11.53 1.12 -2.90
N ALA A 71 12.36 0.29 -3.54
CA ALA A 71 12.87 -0.92 -2.93
C ALA A 71 13.60 -0.62 -1.60
N GLY A 72 13.37 -1.46 -0.59
CA GLY A 72 13.87 -1.30 0.77
C GLY A 72 13.01 -0.41 1.67
N ASN A 73 12.03 0.34 1.14
CA ASN A 73 11.09 1.09 1.98
C ASN A 73 10.17 0.12 2.74
N VAL A 74 9.87 0.46 3.99
CA VAL A 74 8.86 -0.22 4.81
C VAL A 74 7.64 0.68 4.89
N VAL A 75 6.50 0.21 4.41
CA VAL A 75 5.27 0.98 4.28
C VAL A 75 4.09 0.25 4.91
N LYS A 76 3.05 1.00 5.28
CA LYS A 76 1.80 0.42 5.74
C LYS A 76 0.98 -0.06 4.56
N VAL A 77 0.42 -1.25 4.73
CA VAL A 77 -0.46 -1.88 3.75
C VAL A 77 -1.69 -2.41 4.47
N GLU A 78 -2.70 -2.77 3.68
CA GLU A 78 -3.81 -3.55 4.17
C GLU A 78 -3.90 -4.86 3.39
N ILE A 79 -4.29 -5.95 4.08
CA ILE A 79 -4.48 -7.28 3.50
C ILE A 79 -5.94 -7.70 3.60
N ASP A 80 -6.47 -8.27 2.51
CA ASP A 80 -7.75 -8.98 2.53
C ASP A 80 -7.48 -10.40 3.06
N PRO A 81 -7.92 -10.76 4.28
CA PRO A 81 -7.59 -12.04 4.89
C PRO A 81 -8.18 -13.24 4.12
N ALA A 82 -9.25 -13.01 3.34
CA ALA A 82 -9.89 -14.07 2.57
C ALA A 82 -9.15 -14.40 1.27
N SER A 83 -8.61 -13.38 0.58
CA SER A 83 -7.96 -13.55 -0.73
C SER A 83 -6.44 -13.44 -0.69
N GLY A 84 -5.87 -12.92 0.39
CA GLY A 84 -4.47 -12.55 0.49
C GLY A 84 -4.09 -11.35 -0.38
N ALA A 85 -5.06 -10.65 -0.97
CA ALA A 85 -4.80 -9.45 -1.76
C ALA A 85 -4.25 -8.33 -0.86
N VAL A 86 -3.29 -7.56 -1.37
CA VAL A 86 -2.61 -6.51 -0.61
C VAL A 86 -2.74 -5.19 -1.35
N ARG A 87 -2.95 -4.10 -0.61
CA ARG A 87 -2.97 -2.74 -1.12
C ARG A 87 -2.24 -1.79 -0.18
N PHE A 88 -1.75 -0.68 -0.69
CA PHE A 88 -1.18 0.38 0.13
C PHE A 88 -2.22 1.04 1.03
N ASP A 89 -1.84 1.31 2.28
CA ASP A 89 -2.63 2.13 3.20
C ASP A 89 -2.26 3.62 3.02
N VAL A 90 -2.64 4.18 1.86
CA VAL A 90 -2.32 5.59 1.52
C VAL A 90 -2.93 6.57 2.53
N LYS A 91 -4.01 6.18 3.21
CA LYS A 91 -4.70 7.06 4.15
C LYS A 91 -3.89 7.26 5.43
N ASN A 92 -3.21 6.22 5.91
CA ASN A 92 -2.56 6.25 7.21
C ASN A 92 -1.02 6.20 7.13
N ASP A 93 -0.45 6.13 5.93
CA ASP A 93 0.99 6.18 5.70
C ASP A 93 1.45 7.53 5.11
N PRO A 94 2.03 8.43 5.91
CA PRO A 94 2.54 9.71 5.41
C PRO A 94 3.72 9.55 4.42
N GLN A 95 4.41 8.41 4.39
CA GLN A 95 5.49 8.16 3.42
C GLN A 95 4.95 7.95 2.00
N LEU A 96 3.68 7.52 1.89
CA LEU A 96 2.97 7.31 0.64
C LEU A 96 2.21 8.56 0.17
N SER A 97 2.34 9.69 0.87
CA SER A 97 1.74 10.97 0.50
C SER A 97 2.80 11.93 -0.03
N VAL A 98 2.52 12.58 -1.16
CA VAL A 98 3.40 13.64 -1.71
C VAL A 98 3.54 14.75 -0.67
N LYS A 99 2.40 15.20 -0.13
CA LYS A 99 2.37 16.24 0.92
C LYS A 99 3.09 15.80 2.20
N GLY A 100 2.93 14.54 2.58
CA GLY A 100 3.61 13.95 3.74
C GLY A 100 5.13 14.02 3.60
N ARG A 101 5.64 13.68 2.41
CA ARG A 101 7.08 13.77 2.12
C ARG A 101 7.60 15.20 2.02
N GLU A 102 6.88 16.08 1.35
CA GLU A 102 7.25 17.51 1.27
C GLU A 102 7.34 18.13 2.66
N LYS A 103 6.36 17.83 3.53
CA LYS A 103 6.40 18.25 4.92
C LYS A 103 7.61 17.68 5.66
N ALA A 104 7.85 16.37 5.57
CA ALA A 104 8.99 15.74 6.24
C ALA A 104 10.33 16.32 5.76
N GLN A 105 10.46 16.60 4.47
CA GLN A 105 11.65 17.24 3.89
C GLN A 105 11.81 18.68 4.39
N SER A 106 10.73 19.46 4.43
CA SER A 106 10.75 20.82 4.95
C SER A 106 11.13 20.85 6.43
N ASP A 107 10.54 19.97 7.24
CA ASP A 107 10.84 19.86 8.67
C ASP A 107 12.30 19.46 8.90
N ALA A 108 12.82 18.49 8.12
CA ALA A 108 14.23 18.08 8.19
C ALA A 108 15.19 19.21 7.78
N PHE A 109 14.83 19.99 6.76
CA PHE A 109 15.62 21.13 6.32
C PHE A 109 15.72 22.21 7.39
N LYS A 110 14.59 22.58 8.02
CA LYS A 110 14.56 23.54 9.12
C LYS A 110 15.38 23.06 10.32
N ALA A 111 15.21 21.79 10.69
CA ALA A 111 16.00 21.19 11.77
C ALA A 111 17.51 21.23 11.49
N ALA A 112 17.94 21.03 10.24
CA ALA A 112 19.34 21.13 9.85
C ALA A 112 19.90 22.56 9.93
N LEU A 113 19.05 23.58 9.83
CA LEU A 113 19.41 24.99 10.02
C LEU A 113 19.25 25.48 11.47
N GLY A 114 18.62 24.70 12.35
CA GLY A 114 18.33 25.09 13.73
C GLY A 114 17.17 26.08 13.87
N GLU A 115 16.24 26.09 12.91
CA GLU A 115 15.02 26.92 12.89
C GLU A 115 13.80 26.22 13.53
#